data_AF-R7GYC5-F1
#
_entry.id   AF-R7GYC5-F1
#
_cell.length_a   1.000
_cell.length_b   1.000
_cell.length_c   1.000
_cell.angle_alpha   90.00
_cell.angle_beta   90.00
_cell.angle_gamma   90.00
#
_symmetry.space_group_name_H-M   'P 1'
#
loop_
_entity.id
_entity.type
_entity.pdbx_description
1 polymer ?
#
loop_
_entity_poly.entity_id
_entity_poly.type
_entity_poly.pdbx_seq_one_letter_code
_entity_poly.pdbx_strand_id
1 'polypeptide(L)' 'MKSLEINELRAKIKSLAERNRLATTDEERAAVAAEMNTLYKENEQAFTEALEALIKTTADAVQELHGRNRIK' A
#
# COMPACT_ATOMS: atom_id res chain seq x y z
N MET A 1 21.36 -1.32 -6.60
CA MET A 1 19.93 -1.70 -6.67
C MET A 1 19.23 -0.69 -7.55
N LYS A 2 18.43 -1.11 -8.53
CA LYS A 2 17.57 -0.18 -9.30
C LYS A 2 16.51 0.35 -8.33
N SER A 3 16.41 1.67 -8.19
CA SER A 3 15.26 2.28 -7.51
C SER A 3 14.01 1.85 -8.28
N LEU A 4 13.02 1.31 -7.57
CA LEU A 4 11.70 1.07 -8.16
C LEU A 4 11.10 2.41 -8.56
N GLU A 5 10.42 2.44 -9.70
CA GLU A 5 9.60 3.59 -10.07
C GLU A 5 8.45 3.75 -9.05
N ILE A 6 8.01 4.97 -8.78
CA ILE A 6 7.00 5.25 -7.74
C ILE A 6 5.70 4.43 -7.93
N ASN A 7 5.32 4.18 -9.19
CA ASN A 7 4.15 3.38 -9.52
C ASN A 7 4.34 1.88 -9.21
N GLU A 8 5.53 1.35 -9.45
CA GLU A 8 5.87 -0.03 -9.11
C GLU A 8 5.91 -0.21 -7.59
N LEU A 9 6.46 0.77 -6.88
CA LEU A 9 6.51 0.77 -5.42
C LEU A 9 5.09 0.78 -4.82
N ARG A 10 4.19 1.63 -5.35
CA ARG A 10 2.77 1.65 -4.95
C ARG A 10 2.09 0.30 -5.19
N ALA A 11 2.30 -0.32 -6.35
CA ALA A 11 1.73 -1.63 -6.65
C ALA A 11 2.23 -2.70 -5.68
N LYS A 12 3.51 -2.67 -5.34
CA LYS A 12 4.15 -3.62 -4.42
C LYS A 12 3.65 -3.45 -2.99
N ILE A 13 3.55 -2.21 -2.50
CA ILE A 13 2.96 -1.90 -1.18
C ILE A 13 1.50 -2.37 -1.12
N LYS A 14 0.71 -2.14 -2.17
CA LYS A 14 -0.69 -2.60 -2.22
C LYS A 14 -0.78 -4.13 -2.17
N SER A 15 0.05 -4.84 -2.92
CA SER A 15 0.11 -6.30 -2.91
C SER A 15 0.52 -6.86 -1.53
N LEU A 16 1.49 -6.24 -0.88
CA LEU A 16 1.90 -6.59 0.49
C LEU A 16 0.75 -6.38 1.47
N ALA A 17 0.05 -5.25 1.40
CA ALA A 17 -1.12 -4.98 2.25
C ALA A 17 -2.25 -6.01 2.04
N GLU A 18 -2.48 -6.43 0.79
CA GLU A 18 -3.47 -7.46 0.47
C GLU A 18 -3.06 -8.84 1.02
N ARG A 19 -1.78 -9.23 0.87
CA ARG A 19 -1.25 -10.44 1.49
C ARG A 19 -1.35 -10.38 3.01
N ASN A 20 -1.04 -9.25 3.63
CA ASN A 20 -1.19 -9.07 5.08
C ASN A 20 -2.65 -9.26 5.54
N ARG A 21 -3.62 -8.78 4.75
CA ARG A 21 -5.05 -8.96 5.03
C ARG A 21 -5.51 -10.41 4.92
N LEU A 22 -4.93 -11.15 3.97
CA LEU A 22 -5.25 -12.57 3.72
C LEU A 22 -4.47 -13.54 4.62
N ALA A 23 -3.41 -13.07 5.27
CA ALA A 23 -2.57 -13.86 6.16
C ALA A 23 -3.38 -14.44 7.33
N THR A 24 -3.35 -15.76 7.46
CA THR A 24 -4.06 -16.50 8.50
C THR A 24 -3.15 -16.83 9.68
N THR A 25 -1.83 -16.84 9.47
CA THR A 25 -0.84 -17.14 10.52
C THR A 25 0.02 -15.92 10.88
N ASP A 26 0.68 -16.01 12.04
CA ASP A 26 1.63 -14.98 12.47
C ASP A 26 2.92 -14.99 11.65
N GLU A 27 3.34 -16.16 11.16
CA GLU A 27 4.51 -16.30 10.28
C GLU A 27 4.29 -15.58 8.94
N GLU A 28 3.09 -15.70 8.37
CA GLU A 28 2.73 -15.00 7.13
C GLU A 28 2.73 -13.47 7.34
N ARG A 29 2.15 -13.00 8.46
CA ARG A 29 2.17 -11.59 8.84
C ARG A 29 3.60 -11.08 9.06
N ALA A 30 4.45 -11.88 9.72
CA ALA A 30 5.85 -11.54 9.97
C ALA A 30 6.66 -11.46 8.67
N ALA A 31 6.43 -12.37 7.72
CA ALA A 31 7.07 -12.33 6.41
C ALA A 31 6.70 -11.05 5.64
N VAL A 32 5.42 -10.68 5.64
CA VAL A 32 4.96 -9.42 5.01
C VAL A 32 5.56 -8.19 5.70
N ALA A 33 5.64 -8.19 7.04
CA ALA A 33 6.28 -7.10 7.79
C ALA A 33 7.77 -6.97 7.46
N ALA A 34 8.48 -8.09 7.30
CA ALA A 34 9.89 -8.09 6.90
C ALA A 34 10.07 -7.51 5.49
N GLU A 35 9.22 -7.91 4.53
CA GLU A 35 9.25 -7.38 3.16
C GLU A 35 8.94 -5.87 3.13
N MET A 36 7.95 -5.41 3.89
CA MET A 36 7.64 -3.98 4.03
C MET A 36 8.82 -3.19 4.61
N ASN A 37 9.48 -3.73 5.65
CA ASN A 37 10.63 -3.10 6.27
C ASN A 37 11.83 -3.01 5.31
N THR A 38 12.04 -4.00 4.45
CA THR A 38 13.07 -3.94 3.40
C THR A 38 12.79 -2.80 2.44
N LEU A 39 11.55 -2.67 1.93
CA LEU A 39 11.19 -1.59 1.02
C LEU A 39 11.36 -0.20 1.66
N TYR A 40 10.98 -0.06 2.93
CA TYR A 40 11.19 1.17 3.69
C TYR A 40 12.68 1.51 3.82
N LYS A 41 13.54 0.52 4.10
CA LYS A 41 14.99 0.73 4.21
C LYS A 41 15.69 0.99 2.89
N GLU A 42 15.16 0.47 1.78
CA GLU A 42 15.72 0.71 0.44
C GLU A 42 15.58 2.18 0.03
N ASN A 43 14.42 2.79 0.28
CA ASN A 43 14.19 4.21 0.03
C ASN A 43 13.00 4.70 0.86
N GLU A 44 13.28 5.20 2.06
CA GLU A 44 12.27 5.67 3.02
C GLU A 44 11.39 6.78 2.43
N GLN A 45 11.99 7.73 1.71
CA GLN A 45 11.26 8.84 1.11
C GLN A 45 10.26 8.33 0.07
N ALA A 46 10.73 7.54 -0.90
CA ALA A 46 9.85 7.00 -1.93
C ALA A 46 8.76 6.09 -1.36
N PHE A 47 9.08 5.31 -0.32
CA PHE A 47 8.12 4.47 0.38
C PHE A 47 7.02 5.30 1.04
N THR A 48 7.40 6.36 1.74
CA THR A 48 6.46 7.27 2.41
C THR A 48 5.57 7.98 1.39
N GLU A 49 6.14 8.52 0.31
CA GLU A 49 5.39 9.17 -0.76
C GLU A 49 4.41 8.21 -1.44
N ALA A 50 4.83 6.96 -1.69
CA ALA A 50 3.96 5.92 -2.25
C ALA A 50 2.78 5.59 -1.32
N LEU A 51 3.01 5.52 0.00
CA LEU A 51 1.97 5.31 1.00
C LEU A 51 0.98 6.47 1.08
N GLU A 52 1.46 7.71 1.11
CA GLU A 52 0.61 8.89 1.10
C GLU A 52 -0.27 8.95 -0.16
N ALA A 53 0.32 8.67 -1.33
CA ALA A 53 -0.42 8.64 -2.59
C ALA A 53 -1.51 7.55 -2.59
N LEU A 54 -1.24 6.38 -2.01
CA LEU A 54 -2.23 5.31 -1.85
C LEU A 54 -3.37 5.72 -0.91
N ILE A 55 -3.06 6.36 0.21
CA ILE A 55 -4.06 6.85 1.17
C ILE A 55 -4.96 7.89 0.51
N LYS A 56 -4.39 8.89 -0.18
CA LYS A 56 -5.14 9.92 -0.91
C LYS A 56 -6.06 9.30 -1.96
N THR A 57 -5.52 8.44 -2.82
CA THR A 57 -6.32 7.76 -3.87
C THR A 57 -7.48 6.95 -3.28
N THR A 58 -7.26 6.28 -2.15
CA THR A 58 -8.29 5.48 -1.48
C THR A 58 -9.36 6.38 -0.83
N ALA A 59 -8.95 7.49 -0.20
CA ALA A 59 -9.85 8.47 0.37
C ALA A 59 -10.75 9.11 -0.71
N ASP A 60 -10.17 9.51 -1.84
CA ASP A 60 -10.90 10.07 -2.97
C ASP A 60 -11.93 9.06 -3.52
N ALA A 61 -11.53 7.80 -3.71
CA ALA A 61 -12.43 6.74 -4.17
C ALA A 61 -13.60 6.50 -3.20
N VAL A 62 -13.36 6.53 -1.89
CA VAL A 62 -14.41 6.41 -0.87
C VAL A 62 -15.36 7.62 -0.89
N GLN A 63 -14.82 8.83 -1.05
CA GLN A 63 -15.64 10.04 -1.19
C GLN A 63 -16.51 9.99 -2.44
N GLU A 64 -15.99 9.54 -3.58
CA GLU A 64 -16.77 9.36 -4.81
C GLU A 64 -17.89 8.34 -4.64
N LEU A 65 -17.62 7.20 -4.00
CA LEU A 65 -18.65 6.18 -3.71
C LEU A 65 -19.76 6.74 -2.82
N HIS A 66 -19.41 7.48 -1.77
CA HIS A 66 -20.39 8.14 -0.91
C HIS A 66 -21.17 9.25 -1.64
N GLY A 67 -20.50 10.04 -2.48
CA GLY A 67 -21.15 11.06 -3.32
C GLY A 67 -22.17 10.44 -4.28
N ARG A 68 -21.81 9.34 -4.94
CA ARG A 68 -22.72 8.58 -5.83
C ARG A 68 -23.90 7.95 -5.10
N ASN A 69 -23.70 7.46 -3.88
CA ASN A 69 -24.77 6.85 -3.08
C ASN A 69 -25.75 7.87 -2.49
N ARG A 70 -25.44 9.18 -2.48
CA ARG A 70 -26.35 10.24 -2.02
C ARG A 70 -27.29 10.79 -3.11
N ILE A 71 -27.13 10.35 -4.36
CA ILE A 71 -27.93 10.80 -5.53
C ILE A 71 -28.87 9.66 -6.03
N LYS A 72 -29.10 8.64 -5.22
CA LYS A 72 -30.13 7.60 -5.45
C LYS A 72 -31.20 7.70 -4.38
#